data_AF-A0A510DZP9-F1
#
_entry.id   AF-A0A510DZP9-F1
#
_cell.length_a   1.000
_cell.length_b   1.000
_cell.length_c   1.000
_cell.angle_alpha   90.00
_cell.angle_beta   90.00
_cell.angle_gamma   90.00
#
_symmetry.space_group_name_H-M   'P 1'
#
loop_
_entity.id
_entity.type
_entity.pdbx_description
1 polymer ?
#
loop_
_entity_poly.entity_id
_entity_poly.type
_entity_poly.pdbx_seq_one_letter_code
_entity_poly.pdbx_strand_id
1 'polypeptide(L)'
;MKIGLLKDVNGNLSNLANSVSFVTINGREEDVHLTYEKLERIRRTDVLIGRSFLGGERELLSQCTDLLVDLDPLKDIEIKAGKVQVGKFGLCVEGSCVKVSHIIPIRDGVFSEVSVVDLLDLGIMKEVHRVIKKRGVMRLFIRDKSWGGPEPKRVVGYIEAAKFVVMNVKAHGIVWEYVCKSLS
;
A
#
# COMPACT_ATOMS: atom_id res chain seq x y z
N MET A 1 -26.50 -3.22 0.15
CA MET A 1 -25.21 -3.83 0.50
C MET A 1 -24.37 -3.87 -0.75
N LYS A 2 -23.23 -3.17 -0.75
CA LYS A 2 -22.29 -3.10 -1.86
C LYS A 2 -21.07 -3.97 -1.56
N ILE A 3 -20.95 -5.07 -2.30
CA ILE A 3 -19.83 -6.01 -2.21
C ILE A 3 -18.78 -5.61 -3.25
N GLY A 4 -17.52 -5.49 -2.86
CA GLY A 4 -16.37 -5.29 -3.73
C GLY A 4 -15.53 -6.56 -3.84
N LEU A 5 -15.08 -6.90 -5.05
CA LEU A 5 -14.17 -8.00 -5.33
C LEU A 5 -12.92 -7.45 -6.01
N LEU A 6 -11.73 -7.76 -5.49
CA LEU A 6 -10.45 -7.41 -6.12
C LEU A 6 -9.97 -8.56 -7.00
N LYS A 7 -9.79 -8.31 -8.30
CA LYS A 7 -9.39 -9.33 -9.26
C LYS A 7 -8.05 -9.02 -9.94
N ASP A 8 -7.25 -10.05 -10.17
CA ASP A 8 -6.02 -9.99 -10.97
C ASP A 8 -6.30 -10.01 -12.48
N VAL A 9 -5.23 -10.00 -13.28
CA VAL A 9 -5.31 -10.03 -14.76
C VAL A 9 -5.99 -11.28 -15.32
N ASN A 10 -6.08 -12.35 -14.53
CA ASN A 10 -6.69 -13.62 -14.90
C ASN A 10 -8.14 -13.72 -14.37
N GLY A 11 -8.65 -12.68 -13.70
CA GLY A 11 -9.98 -12.66 -13.09
C GLY A 11 -10.07 -13.37 -11.74
N ASN A 12 -8.95 -13.82 -11.17
CA ASN A 12 -8.90 -14.47 -9.85
C ASN A 12 -8.90 -13.43 -8.74
N LEU A 13 -9.45 -13.79 -7.57
CA LEU A 13 -9.34 -12.94 -6.38
C LEU A 13 -7.88 -12.70 -6.00
N SER A 14 -7.56 -11.45 -5.69
CA SER A 14 -6.19 -11.02 -5.42
C SER A 14 -6.15 -9.94 -4.33
N ASN A 15 -4.94 -9.51 -4.00
CA ASN A 15 -4.70 -8.43 -3.06
C ASN A 15 -4.71 -7.07 -3.75
N LEU A 16 -4.57 -5.99 -2.98
CA LEU A 16 -4.67 -4.65 -3.53
C LEU A 16 -3.53 -4.37 -4.49
N ALA A 17 -2.28 -4.72 -4.15
CA ALA A 17 -1.12 -4.49 -4.99
C ALA A 17 -1.26 -5.17 -6.35
N ASN A 18 -1.75 -6.41 -6.37
CA ASN A 18 -1.79 -7.27 -7.55
C ASN A 18 -3.04 -7.11 -8.41
N SER A 19 -4.15 -6.62 -7.86
CA SER A 19 -5.39 -6.42 -8.61
C SER A 19 -5.23 -5.51 -9.83
N VAL A 20 -6.04 -5.74 -10.86
CA VAL A 20 -6.21 -4.86 -12.02
C VAL A 20 -7.66 -4.52 -12.28
N SER A 21 -8.60 -5.17 -11.59
CA SER A 21 -9.99 -4.75 -11.63
C SER A 21 -10.65 -4.86 -10.27
N PHE A 22 -11.71 -4.07 -10.13
CA PHE A 22 -12.55 -3.99 -8.97
C PHE A 22 -14.00 -4.17 -9.40
N VAL A 23 -14.57 -5.30 -9.05
CA VAL A 23 -15.96 -5.62 -9.36
C VAL A 23 -16.81 -5.23 -8.18
N THR A 24 -17.83 -4.41 -8.41
CA THR A 24 -18.80 -4.05 -7.37
C THR A 24 -20.17 -4.63 -7.68
N ILE A 25 -20.82 -5.19 -6.66
CA ILE A 25 -22.14 -5.79 -6.74
C ILE A 25 -23.05 -5.01 -5.79
N ASN A 26 -23.98 -4.25 -6.36
CA ASN A 26 -25.01 -3.51 -5.62
C ASN A 26 -26.32 -3.44 -6.43
N GLY A 27 -27.04 -4.55 -6.49
CA GLY A 27 -28.22 -4.72 -7.37
C GLY A 27 -27.87 -4.90 -8.86
N ARG A 28 -26.69 -4.45 -9.29
CA ARG A 28 -26.05 -4.71 -10.58
C ARG A 28 -24.56 -4.93 -10.38
N GLU A 29 -23.96 -5.73 -11.27
CA GLU A 29 -22.51 -5.91 -11.35
C GLU A 29 -21.89 -4.82 -12.22
N GLU A 30 -20.87 -4.15 -11.68
CA GLU A 30 -20.05 -3.16 -12.38
C GLU A 30 -18.58 -3.55 -12.24
N ASP A 31 -17.87 -3.66 -13.35
CA ASP A 31 -16.44 -3.96 -13.39
C ASP A 31 -15.65 -2.69 -13.77
N VAL A 32 -14.73 -2.29 -12.90
CA VAL A 32 -13.89 -1.11 -13.09
C VAL A 32 -12.43 -1.52 -13.13
N HIS A 33 -11.74 -1.13 -14.20
CA HIS A 33 -10.30 -1.32 -14.28
C HIS A 33 -9.58 -0.42 -13.26
N LEU A 34 -8.69 -1.02 -12.47
CA LEU A 34 -7.91 -0.35 -11.45
C LEU A 34 -6.59 0.15 -12.02
N THR A 35 -6.34 1.44 -11.85
CA THR A 35 -5.05 2.06 -12.15
C THR A 35 -4.16 2.05 -10.89
N TYR A 36 -3.18 2.95 -10.79
CA TYR A 36 -2.23 3.01 -9.68
C TYR A 36 -2.83 3.56 -8.37
N GLU A 37 -3.94 4.31 -8.41
CA GLU A 37 -4.62 4.89 -7.24
C GLU A 37 -5.87 4.08 -6.90
N LYS A 38 -5.67 2.93 -6.27
CA LYS A 38 -6.70 1.90 -6.12
C LYS A 38 -7.58 2.15 -4.91
N LEU A 39 -6.99 2.65 -3.81
CA LEU A 39 -7.72 2.88 -2.56
C LEU A 39 -8.91 3.81 -2.72
N GLU A 40 -8.78 4.86 -3.54
CA GLU A 40 -9.85 5.82 -3.75
C GLU A 40 -11.11 5.17 -4.36
N ARG A 41 -10.94 4.13 -5.18
CA ARG A 41 -12.04 3.39 -5.81
C ARG A 41 -12.74 2.43 -4.84
N ILE A 42 -12.04 1.99 -3.81
CA ILE A 42 -12.53 0.99 -2.85
C ILE A 42 -13.28 1.65 -1.69
N ARG A 43 -12.93 2.90 -1.35
CA ARG A 43 -13.68 3.72 -0.39
C ARG A 43 -15.16 3.72 -0.78
N ARG A 44 -16.03 3.23 0.10
CA ARG A 44 -17.48 2.97 -0.11
C ARG A 44 -17.80 1.55 -0.59
N THR A 45 -17.20 0.53 0.01
CA THR A 45 -17.70 -0.84 -0.06
C THR A 45 -18.05 -1.34 1.33
N ASP A 46 -19.23 -1.92 1.47
CA ASP A 46 -19.69 -2.45 2.76
C ASP A 46 -18.91 -3.73 3.07
N VAL A 47 -18.70 -4.57 2.04
CA VAL A 47 -17.89 -5.77 2.12
C VAL A 47 -16.82 -5.73 1.04
N LEU A 48 -15.56 -5.94 1.39
CA LEU A 48 -14.46 -6.10 0.45
C LEU A 48 -13.90 -7.52 0.54
N ILE A 49 -13.88 -8.23 -0.59
CA ILE A 49 -13.36 -9.59 -0.70
C ILE A 49 -12.12 -9.59 -1.58
N GLY A 50 -11.05 -10.19 -1.07
CA GLY A 50 -9.82 -10.43 -1.80
C GLY A 50 -9.12 -11.68 -1.28
N ARG A 51 -7.86 -11.84 -1.69
CA ARG A 51 -7.03 -12.97 -1.28
C ARG A 51 -5.60 -12.52 -1.05
N SER A 52 -5.02 -12.98 0.04
CA SER A 52 -3.61 -12.78 0.38
C SER A 52 -3.24 -11.31 0.48
N PHE A 53 -4.04 -10.55 1.23
CA PHE A 53 -3.74 -9.13 1.48
C PHE A 53 -2.38 -8.99 2.15
N LEU A 54 -1.61 -8.02 1.67
CA LEU A 54 -0.39 -7.61 2.34
C LEU A 54 -0.73 -7.02 3.71
N GLY A 55 0.20 -7.07 4.67
CA GLY A 55 -0.07 -6.64 6.04
C GLY A 55 -0.58 -5.19 6.12
N GLY A 56 0.05 -4.28 5.37
CA GLY A 56 -0.34 -2.87 5.33
C GLY A 56 -1.60 -2.57 4.53
N GLU A 57 -1.90 -3.40 3.53
CA GLU A 57 -3.18 -3.35 2.82
C GLU A 57 -4.33 -3.73 3.73
N ARG A 58 -4.21 -4.84 4.47
CA ARG A 58 -5.26 -5.36 5.35
C ARG A 58 -5.67 -4.30 6.36
N GLU A 59 -4.68 -3.66 6.99
CA GLU A 59 -4.93 -2.63 7.98
C GLU A 59 -5.61 -1.40 7.38
N LEU A 60 -5.15 -0.93 6.21
CA LEU A 60 -5.73 0.24 5.56
C LEU A 60 -7.15 -0.02 5.03
N LEU A 61 -7.35 -1.18 4.41
CA LEU A 61 -8.65 -1.57 3.85
C LEU A 61 -9.68 -1.77 4.95
N SER A 62 -9.31 -2.31 6.10
CA SER A 62 -10.20 -2.45 7.27
C SER A 62 -10.76 -1.12 7.80
N GLN A 63 -10.15 0.02 7.44
CA GLN A 63 -10.66 1.36 7.77
C GLN A 63 -11.58 1.93 6.69
N CYS A 64 -11.62 1.32 5.51
CA CYS A 64 -12.34 1.81 4.32
C CYS A 64 -13.57 0.96 3.97
N THR A 65 -13.76 -0.17 4.67
CA THR A 65 -14.85 -1.12 4.48
C THR A 65 -15.34 -1.64 5.82
N ASP A 66 -16.63 -1.97 5.92
CA ASP A 66 -17.21 -2.48 7.17
C ASP A 66 -16.76 -3.92 7.43
N LEU A 67 -16.58 -4.72 6.37
CA LEU A 67 -16.13 -6.10 6.45
C LEU A 67 -15.07 -6.42 5.39
N LEU A 68 -13.86 -6.74 5.85
CA LEU A 68 -12.78 -7.22 5.00
C LEU A 68 -12.68 -8.75 5.06
N VAL A 69 -12.86 -9.41 3.92
CA VAL A 69 -12.73 -10.87 3.77
C VAL A 69 -11.43 -11.17 3.02
N ASP A 70 -10.46 -11.75 3.72
CA ASP A 70 -9.22 -12.28 3.16
C ASP A 70 -9.30 -13.81 3.09
N LEU A 71 -9.40 -14.36 1.88
CA LEU A 71 -9.60 -15.80 1.69
C LEU A 71 -8.37 -16.66 1.97
N ASP A 72 -7.16 -16.07 1.93
CA ASP A 72 -5.91 -16.80 2.19
C ASP A 72 -4.88 -15.86 2.83
N PRO A 73 -5.04 -15.55 4.12
CA PRO A 73 -4.27 -14.50 4.78
C PRO A 73 -2.78 -14.82 4.83
N LEU A 74 -1.96 -13.88 4.37
CA LEU A 74 -0.51 -13.98 4.49
C LEU A 74 -0.07 -13.78 5.96
N LYS A 75 0.96 -14.52 6.37
CA LYS A 75 1.64 -14.30 7.66
C LYS A 75 2.21 -12.90 7.74
N ASP A 76 2.09 -12.24 8.90
CA ASP A 76 2.64 -10.90 9.10
C ASP A 76 4.17 -10.90 9.04
N ILE A 77 4.73 -9.79 8.56
CA ILE A 77 6.18 -9.57 8.53
C ILE A 77 6.61 -8.62 9.66
N GLU A 78 7.71 -8.98 10.31
CA GLU A 78 8.39 -8.12 11.27
C GLU A 78 9.58 -7.45 10.59
N ILE A 79 9.53 -6.12 10.52
CA ILE A 79 10.60 -5.30 9.94
C ILE A 79 10.99 -4.25 10.98
N LYS A 80 12.29 -4.14 11.25
CA LYS A 80 12.87 -3.00 11.99
C LYS A 80 12.96 -1.81 11.02
N ALA A 81 11.87 -1.07 10.89
CA ALA A 81 11.82 0.12 10.04
C ALA A 81 12.26 1.40 10.80
N GLY A 82 12.51 2.46 10.06
CA GLY A 82 13.08 3.72 10.56
C GLY A 82 12.16 4.55 11.46
N LYS A 83 12.56 5.81 11.71
CA LYS A 83 11.87 6.71 12.67
C LYS A 83 10.40 6.97 12.35
N VAL A 84 10.03 6.88 11.06
CA VAL A 84 8.64 7.00 10.59
C VAL A 84 8.25 5.82 9.73
N GLN A 85 7.07 5.24 10.01
CA GLN A 85 6.50 4.08 9.32
C GLN A 85 5.09 4.41 8.82
N VAL A 86 4.74 3.92 7.64
CA VAL A 86 3.45 4.02 6.94
C VAL A 86 3.18 2.59 6.47
N GLY A 87 1.98 2.04 6.64
CA GLY A 87 1.69 0.65 6.25
C GLY A 87 1.72 -0.40 7.38
N LYS A 88 1.91 0.00 8.64
CA LYS A 88 1.27 -0.68 9.78
C LYS A 88 0.25 0.26 10.43
N PHE A 89 -0.55 0.91 9.57
CA PHE A 89 -1.18 2.22 9.71
C PHE A 89 -1.40 2.75 11.14
N GLY A 90 -0.28 3.22 11.70
CA GLY A 90 -0.13 4.61 12.08
C GLY A 90 1.15 5.23 11.52
N LEU A 91 1.19 6.56 11.38
CA LEU A 91 2.42 7.29 11.16
C LEU A 91 3.17 7.27 12.49
N CYS A 92 4.19 6.41 12.59
CA CYS A 92 4.97 6.31 13.80
C CYS A 92 5.99 7.46 13.84
N VAL A 93 6.12 8.19 14.94
CA VAL A 93 7.27 9.07 15.16
C VAL A 93 7.87 8.64 16.47
N GLU A 94 9.15 8.22 16.46
CA GLU A 94 9.89 7.87 17.69
C GLU A 94 9.17 6.80 18.55
N GLY A 95 8.60 5.78 17.90
CA GLY A 95 7.93 4.67 18.58
C GLY A 95 6.46 4.91 18.94
N SER A 96 5.92 6.12 18.73
CA SER A 96 4.50 6.43 18.91
C SER A 96 3.78 6.36 17.57
N CYS A 97 2.98 5.31 17.36
CA CYS A 97 2.22 5.09 16.11
C CYS A 97 0.85 5.76 16.16
N VAL A 98 0.66 6.81 15.36
CA VAL A 98 -0.63 7.51 15.26
C VAL A 98 -1.43 6.88 14.13
N LYS A 99 -2.54 6.18 14.42
CA LYS A 99 -3.46 5.65 13.39
C LYS A 99 -3.95 6.77 12.49
N VAL A 100 -3.44 6.85 11.26
CA VAL A 100 -3.80 7.91 10.31
C VAL A 100 -4.99 7.45 9.49
N SER A 101 -6.15 7.34 10.15
CA SER A 101 -7.43 7.33 9.46
C SER A 101 -7.65 8.72 8.91
N HIS A 102 -7.30 8.92 7.63
CA HIS A 102 -7.10 10.21 7.00
C HIS A 102 -5.96 11.04 7.58
N ILE A 103 -5.05 11.36 6.68
CA ILE A 103 -4.03 12.40 6.74
C ILE A 103 -4.50 13.52 7.67
N ILE A 104 -4.03 13.51 8.93
CA ILE A 104 -3.87 14.73 9.72
C ILE A 104 -3.22 15.74 8.77
N PRO A 105 -3.54 17.05 8.81
CA PRO A 105 -2.86 18.06 7.99
C PRO A 105 -1.37 18.15 8.39
N ILE A 106 -0.61 17.14 8.04
CA ILE A 106 0.83 17.06 8.17
C ILE A 106 1.34 18.04 7.15
N ARG A 107 2.15 18.99 7.62
CA ARG A 107 2.77 19.98 6.76
C ARG A 107 3.69 19.29 5.74
N ASP A 108 3.82 19.90 4.57
CA ASP A 108 4.76 19.45 3.55
C ASP A 108 6.21 19.47 4.08
N GLY A 109 7.01 18.50 3.66
CA GLY A 109 8.46 18.52 3.92
C GLY A 109 8.88 18.43 5.40
N VAL A 110 8.15 17.69 6.23
CA VAL A 110 8.44 17.57 7.66
C VAL A 110 9.45 16.47 7.95
N PHE A 111 9.39 15.36 7.23
CA PHE A 111 10.17 14.15 7.56
C PHE A 111 11.42 14.00 6.70
N SER A 112 12.55 13.66 7.32
CA SER A 112 13.78 13.31 6.60
C SER A 112 13.77 11.89 6.03
N GLU A 113 13.03 10.99 6.69
CA GLU A 113 12.88 9.58 6.31
C GLU A 113 11.46 9.10 6.61
N VAL A 114 10.87 8.33 5.70
CA VAL A 114 9.59 7.62 5.89
C VAL A 114 9.72 6.19 5.38
N SER A 115 9.25 5.22 6.15
CA SER A 115 9.17 3.82 5.73
C SER A 115 7.76 3.50 5.31
N VAL A 116 7.56 2.78 4.21
CA VAL A 116 6.28 2.23 3.76
C VAL A 116 6.37 0.71 3.83
N VAL A 117 5.45 0.02 4.49
CA VAL A 117 5.54 -1.42 4.78
C VAL A 117 4.34 -2.17 4.22
N ASP A 118 4.61 -3.20 3.42
CA ASP A 118 3.64 -4.17 2.88
C ASP A 118 2.38 -3.50 2.30
N LEU A 119 2.60 -2.42 1.54
CA LEU A 119 1.56 -1.57 0.94
C LEU A 119 2.05 -0.93 -0.36
N LEU A 120 1.27 -1.06 -1.43
CA LEU A 120 1.58 -0.47 -2.74
C LEU A 120 0.35 0.23 -3.34
N ASP A 121 0.25 1.54 -3.12
CA ASP A 121 -0.78 2.41 -3.72
C ASP A 121 -0.18 3.79 -4.03
N LEU A 122 -0.45 4.34 -5.21
CA LEU A 122 0.18 5.59 -5.65
C LEU A 122 -0.32 6.81 -4.87
N GLY A 123 -1.57 6.82 -4.41
CA GLY A 123 -2.08 7.90 -3.57
C GLY A 123 -1.30 7.99 -2.26
N ILE A 124 -0.98 6.84 -1.67
CA ILE A 124 -0.13 6.77 -0.48
C ILE A 124 1.31 7.20 -0.78
N MET A 125 1.90 6.74 -1.90
CA MET A 125 3.27 7.12 -2.25
C MET A 125 3.41 8.62 -2.56
N LYS A 126 2.40 9.23 -3.20
CA LYS A 126 2.34 10.68 -3.42
C LYS A 126 2.22 11.45 -2.11
N GLU A 127 1.46 10.92 -1.17
CA GLU A 127 1.34 11.51 0.17
C GLU A 127 2.67 11.41 0.94
N VAL A 128 3.37 10.28 0.85
CA VAL A 128 4.72 10.12 1.40
C VAL A 128 5.69 11.11 0.76
N HIS A 129 5.61 11.33 -0.56
CA HIS A 129 6.40 12.35 -1.25
C HIS A 129 6.12 13.76 -0.71
N ARG A 130 4.86 14.10 -0.44
CA ARG A 130 4.45 15.41 0.07
C ARG A 130 5.06 15.71 1.45
N VAL A 131 5.05 14.73 2.35
CA VAL A 131 5.49 14.93 3.75
C VAL A 131 7.00 14.77 3.93
N ILE A 132 7.72 14.22 2.95
CA ILE A 132 9.18 14.09 2.96
C ILE A 132 9.87 15.42 2.57
N LYS A 133 10.96 15.75 3.27
CA LYS A 133 11.85 16.88 2.95
C LYS A 133 12.47 16.72 1.56
N LYS A 134 12.84 17.85 0.95
CA LYS A 134 13.71 17.89 -0.24
C LYS A 134 14.89 16.94 -0.06
N ARG A 135 15.12 16.02 -1.01
CA ARG A 135 16.17 14.96 -0.94
C ARG A 135 16.06 13.97 0.23
N GLY A 136 14.93 13.91 0.93
CA GLY A 136 14.68 12.92 1.97
C GLY A 136 14.47 11.52 1.41
N VAL A 137 14.38 10.54 2.31
CA VAL A 137 14.43 9.11 1.98
C VAL A 137 13.09 8.44 2.23
N MET A 138 12.59 7.70 1.24
CA MET A 138 11.52 6.74 1.42
C MET A 138 12.12 5.33 1.46
N ARG A 139 11.77 4.51 2.46
CA ARG A 139 12.12 3.09 2.50
C ARG A 139 10.88 2.27 2.28
N LEU A 140 10.74 1.66 1.11
CA LEU A 140 9.61 0.80 0.81
C LEU A 140 9.98 -0.66 1.10
N PHE A 141 9.30 -1.29 2.05
CA PHE A 141 9.42 -2.70 2.37
C PHE A 141 8.24 -3.45 1.78
N ILE A 142 8.50 -4.31 0.80
CA ILE A 142 7.46 -5.08 0.12
C ILE A 142 7.90 -6.53 0.07
N ARG A 143 6.95 -7.43 0.37
CA ARG A 143 7.19 -8.87 0.30
C ARG A 143 7.58 -9.32 -1.10
N ASP A 144 8.37 -10.39 -1.18
CA ASP A 144 8.73 -11.04 -2.44
C ASP A 144 7.50 -11.63 -3.15
N LYS A 145 7.55 -11.66 -4.48
CA LYS A 145 6.49 -12.20 -5.34
C LYS A 145 6.12 -13.64 -5.00
N SER A 146 7.10 -14.49 -4.71
CA SER A 146 6.88 -15.89 -4.34
C SER A 146 6.11 -16.06 -3.02
N TRP A 147 5.98 -14.99 -2.25
CA TRP A 147 5.28 -14.95 -0.97
C TRP A 147 4.01 -14.07 -1.01
N GLY A 148 3.49 -13.75 -2.19
CA GLY A 148 2.26 -12.96 -2.37
C GLY A 148 2.48 -11.48 -2.64
N GLY A 149 3.73 -11.03 -2.72
CA GLY A 149 4.09 -9.67 -3.12
C GLY A 149 3.86 -9.38 -4.62
N PRO A 150 3.93 -8.10 -5.02
CA PRO A 150 3.88 -7.68 -6.41
C PRO A 150 5.19 -7.95 -7.17
N GLU A 151 5.11 -7.93 -8.50
CA GLU A 151 6.30 -8.03 -9.34
C GLU A 151 7.24 -6.83 -9.14
N PRO A 152 8.58 -7.04 -9.08
CA PRO A 152 9.53 -5.94 -8.89
C PRO A 152 9.39 -4.79 -9.89
N LYS A 153 9.12 -5.12 -11.16
CA LYS A 153 8.89 -4.11 -12.21
C LYS A 153 7.69 -3.22 -11.89
N ARG A 154 6.62 -3.81 -11.33
CA ARG A 154 5.44 -3.07 -10.89
C ARG A 154 5.80 -2.14 -9.73
N VAL A 155 6.53 -2.64 -8.73
CA VAL A 155 6.99 -1.85 -7.58
C VAL A 155 7.76 -0.61 -8.03
N VAL A 156 8.74 -0.77 -8.92
CA VAL A 156 9.53 0.34 -9.48
C VAL A 156 8.62 1.35 -10.19
N GLY A 157 7.63 0.88 -10.97
CA GLY A 157 6.66 1.77 -11.62
C GLY A 157 5.89 2.68 -10.65
N TYR A 158 5.49 2.17 -9.47
CA TYR A 158 4.86 3.01 -8.44
C TYR A 158 5.84 4.03 -7.83
N ILE A 159 7.09 3.63 -7.59
CA ILE A 159 8.14 4.49 -7.03
C ILE A 159 8.42 5.67 -7.98
N GLU A 160 8.60 5.39 -9.27
CA GLU A 160 8.86 6.41 -10.29
C GLU A 160 7.64 7.33 -10.49
N ALA A 161 6.43 6.77 -10.57
CA ALA A 161 5.20 7.54 -10.68
C ALA A 161 4.97 8.49 -9.49
N ALA A 162 5.52 8.15 -8.31
CA ALA A 162 5.50 8.98 -7.11
C ALA A 162 6.66 9.97 -7.01
N LYS A 163 7.47 10.15 -8.07
CA LYS A 163 8.62 11.08 -8.14
C LYS A 163 9.78 10.73 -7.21
N PHE A 164 9.97 9.44 -6.95
CA PHE A 164 11.16 8.93 -6.26
C PHE A 164 12.10 8.22 -7.24
N VAL A 165 13.38 8.14 -6.88
CA VAL A 165 14.37 7.28 -7.55
C VAL A 165 14.86 6.22 -6.59
N VAL A 166 14.93 4.97 -7.08
CA VAL A 166 15.53 3.86 -6.34
C VAL A 166 17.04 4.06 -6.28
N MET A 167 17.58 4.17 -5.07
CA MET A 167 19.02 4.29 -4.83
C MET A 167 19.67 2.94 -4.53
N ASN A 168 18.95 2.06 -3.84
CA ASN A 168 19.42 0.74 -3.45
C ASN A 168 18.23 -0.21 -3.22
N VAL A 169 18.44 -1.50 -3.44
CA VAL A 169 17.48 -2.57 -3.13
C VAL A 169 18.18 -3.63 -2.29
N LYS A 170 17.61 -3.98 -1.14
CA LYS A 170 18.16 -4.98 -0.22
C LYS A 170 17.15 -6.08 0.03
N ALA A 171 17.61 -7.33 0.09
CA ALA A 171 16.80 -8.46 0.51
C ALA A 171 16.90 -8.66 2.03
N HIS A 172 15.75 -8.91 2.66
CA HIS A 172 15.58 -9.22 4.08
C HIS A 172 14.69 -10.46 4.20
N GLY A 173 15.26 -11.64 3.95
CA GLY A 173 14.51 -12.89 3.90
C GLY A 173 13.46 -12.87 2.78
N ILE A 174 12.18 -12.82 3.15
CA ILE A 174 11.05 -12.80 2.20
C ILE A 174 10.61 -11.38 1.80
N VAL A 175 11.36 -10.35 2.18
CA VAL A 175 11.02 -8.93 1.98
C VAL A 175 12.12 -8.21 1.22
N TRP A 176 11.74 -7.31 0.33
CA TRP A 176 12.63 -6.37 -0.35
C TRP A 176 12.49 -4.97 0.25
N GLU A 177 13.62 -4.36 0.62
CA GLU A 177 13.73 -2.94 0.99
C GLU A 177 14.22 -2.15 -0.22
N TYR A 178 13.37 -1.28 -0.75
CA TYR A 178 13.73 -0.28 -1.74
C TYR A 178 14.04 1.03 -1.01
N VAL A 179 15.30 1.45 -1.05
CA VAL A 179 15.73 2.75 -0.51
C VAL A 179 15.63 3.77 -1.63
N CYS A 180 14.70 4.70 -1.49
CA CYS A 180 14.32 5.65 -2.52
C CYS A 180 14.60 7.09 -2.06
N LYS A 181 14.99 7.96 -2.99
CA LYS A 181 15.25 9.38 -2.72
C LYS A 181 14.26 10.26 -3.47
N SER A 182 13.72 11.27 -2.80
CA SER A 182 12.87 12.26 -3.46
C SER A 182 13.71 13.10 -4.45
N LEU A 183 13.18 13.26 -5.66
CA LEU A 183 13.82 14.02 -6.75
C LEU A 183 13.66 15.54 -6.60
N SER A 184 12.65 15.99 -5.84
CA SER A 184 12.35 17.40 -5.64
C SER A 184 13.18 18.03 -4.55
#